data_AF-A0AAQ5YKV3-F1
#
_entry.id   AF-A0AAQ5YKV3-F1
#
_cell.length_a   1.000
_cell.length_b   1.000
_cell.length_c   1.000
_cell.angle_alpha   90.00
_cell.angle_beta   90.00
_cell.angle_gamma   90.00
#
_symmetry.space_group_name_H-M   'P 1'
#
loop_
_entity.id
_entity.type
_entity.pdbx_description
1 polymer ?
#
loop_
_entity_poly.entity_id
_entity_poly.type
_entity_poly.pdbx_seq_one_letter_code
_entity_poly.pdbx_strand_id
1 'polypeptide(L)'
;MQPGAARVTGFRVREQRLYLHHRPVLTNSLREVLVAFIAFLQMLGRPLLIGHNIRRFDCPLLARCLDQLQLRVKFEASVSGCVDTLPLTRELLKDRGLRSFGQENLVRELLGVNYKAHDALEDVRALQTLYGVLQPQPEVIRRHKFTLDTMSSKLAVTAAKVSCRNPGPQ
;
A
#
# COMPACT_ATOMS: atom_id res chain seq x y z
N MET A 1 10.19 17.61 4.88
CA MET A 1 9.89 16.21 5.29
C MET A 1 9.21 16.25 6.65
N GLN A 2 8.16 15.47 6.91
CA GLN A 2 7.50 15.50 8.23
C GLN A 2 8.40 14.82 9.29
N PRO A 3 8.62 15.43 10.47
CA PRO A 3 9.51 14.87 11.51
C PRO A 3 9.13 13.45 11.96
N GLY A 4 7.84 13.12 11.92
CA GLY A 4 7.32 11.80 12.30
C GLY A 4 7.81 10.66 11.40
N ALA A 5 7.82 10.85 10.08
CA ALA A 5 8.25 9.81 9.14
C ALA A 5 9.75 9.50 9.29
N ALA A 6 10.58 10.54 9.44
CA ALA A 6 12.02 10.38 9.65
C ALA A 6 12.37 9.63 10.95
N ARG A 7 11.56 9.81 12.00
CA ARG A 7 11.73 9.09 13.28
C ARG A 7 11.41 7.60 13.14
N VAL A 8 10.42 7.28 12.31
CA VAL A 8 9.90 5.92 12.13
C VAL A 8 10.77 5.11 11.18
N THR A 9 11.16 5.69 10.04
CA THR A 9 11.89 4.96 8.99
C THR A 9 13.40 5.19 9.01
N GLY A 10 13.88 6.20 9.75
CA GLY A 10 15.28 6.62 9.73
C GLY A 10 15.71 7.40 8.48
N PHE A 11 14.81 7.60 7.51
CA PHE A 11 15.11 8.34 6.29
C PHE A 11 15.04 9.86 6.49
N ARG A 12 16.00 10.59 5.94
CA ARG A 12 16.04 12.06 5.91
C ARG A 12 16.55 12.57 4.57
N VAL A 13 15.93 13.64 4.06
CA VAL A 13 16.45 14.36 2.89
C VAL A 13 17.18 15.61 3.37
N ARG A 14 18.43 15.77 2.94
CA ARG A 14 19.26 16.95 3.17
C ARG A 14 20.02 17.29 1.89
N GLU A 15 19.98 18.56 1.46
CA GLU A 15 20.71 19.03 0.28
C GLU A 15 20.46 18.13 -0.96
N GLN A 16 19.19 17.77 -1.18
CA GLN A 16 18.72 16.89 -2.27
C GLN A 16 19.24 15.44 -2.25
N ARG A 17 19.91 15.02 -1.17
CA ARG A 17 20.36 13.63 -0.98
C ARG A 17 19.53 12.93 0.08
N LEU A 18 19.24 11.65 -0.13
CA LEU A 18 18.57 10.79 0.84
C LEU A 18 19.61 10.16 1.76
N TYR A 19 19.31 10.13 3.05
CA TYR A 19 20.12 9.50 4.08
C TYR A 19 19.28 8.51 4.88
N LEU A 20 19.85 7.35 5.20
CA LEU A 20 19.30 6.37 6.14
C LEU A 20 20.23 6.32 7.36
N HIS A 21 19.72 6.70 8.54
CA HIS A 21 20.52 6.77 9.77
C HIS A 21 21.86 7.50 9.56
N HIS A 22 21.81 8.66 8.90
CA HIS A 22 22.96 9.52 8.56
C HIS A 22 23.90 8.99 7.48
N ARG A 23 23.65 7.80 6.91
CA ARG A 23 24.42 7.28 5.78
C ARG A 23 23.76 7.68 4.46
N PRO A 24 24.50 8.24 3.49
CA PRO A 24 23.92 8.58 2.20
C PRO A 24 23.45 7.31 1.48
N VAL A 25 22.32 7.40 0.80
CA VAL A 25 21.73 6.31 0.03
C VAL A 25 21.68 6.74 -1.43
N LEU A 26 22.13 5.85 -2.32
CA LEU A 26 21.98 6.07 -3.76
C LEU A 26 20.49 5.98 -4.13
N THR A 27 20.05 6.94 -4.92
CA THR A 27 18.66 7.04 -5.36
C THR A 27 18.60 7.14 -6.88
N ASN A 28 17.61 6.50 -7.47
CA ASN A 28 17.24 6.71 -8.86
C ASN A 28 16.15 7.77 -8.98
N SER A 29 15.96 8.31 -10.18
CA SER A 29 14.83 9.19 -10.46
C SER A 29 13.51 8.42 -10.37
N LEU A 30 12.43 9.13 -10.05
CA LEU A 30 11.09 8.53 -9.98
C LEU A 30 10.70 7.83 -11.30
N ARG A 31 11.09 8.41 -12.45
CA ARG A 31 10.81 7.83 -13.77
C ARG A 31 11.55 6.51 -13.98
N GLU A 32 12.84 6.45 -13.67
CA GLU A 32 13.62 5.20 -13.78
C GLU A 32 13.03 4.10 -12.93
N VAL A 33 12.71 4.40 -11.66
CA VAL A 33 12.14 3.42 -10.73
C VAL A 33 10.78 2.91 -11.21
N LEU A 34 9.87 3.79 -11.64
CA LEU A 34 8.56 3.35 -12.10
C LEU A 34 8.60 2.56 -13.41
N VAL A 35 9.48 2.94 -14.35
CA VAL A 35 9.67 2.17 -15.59
C VAL A 35 10.24 0.78 -15.28
N ALA A 36 11.27 0.71 -14.43
CA ALA A 36 11.86 -0.56 -14.01
C ALA A 36 10.85 -1.45 -13.26
N PHE A 37 10.06 -0.85 -12.36
CA PHE A 37 9.03 -1.56 -11.62
C PHE A 37 7.94 -2.12 -12.54
N ILE A 38 7.46 -1.34 -13.51
CA ILE A 38 6.49 -1.84 -14.51
C ILE A 38 7.09 -2.98 -15.33
N ALA A 39 8.34 -2.87 -15.78
CA ALA A 39 9.00 -3.95 -16.52
C ALA A 39 9.12 -5.23 -15.67
N PHE A 40 9.47 -5.10 -14.39
CA PHE A 40 9.48 -6.21 -13.45
C PHE A 40 8.11 -6.90 -13.34
N LEU A 41 7.02 -6.13 -13.23
CA LEU A 41 5.65 -6.68 -13.19
C LEU A 41 5.25 -7.37 -14.50
N GLN A 42 5.70 -6.86 -15.65
CA GLN A 42 5.46 -7.48 -16.95
C GLN A 42 6.15 -8.84 -17.08
N MET A 43 7.39 -8.96 -16.56
CA MET A 43 8.12 -10.23 -16.52
C MET A 43 7.40 -11.29 -15.67
N LEU A 44 6.61 -10.87 -14.68
CA LEU A 44 5.81 -11.74 -13.82
C LEU A 44 4.43 -12.10 -14.41
N GLY A 45 4.12 -11.68 -15.64
CA GLY A 45 2.89 -12.09 -16.32
C GLY A 45 1.61 -11.52 -15.71
N ARG A 46 1.61 -10.21 -15.39
CA ARG A 46 0.46 -9.48 -14.81
C ARG A 46 0.07 -9.95 -13.40
N PRO A 47 0.98 -9.84 -12.42
CA PRO A 47 0.75 -10.34 -11.06
C PRO A 47 -0.39 -9.60 -10.34
N LEU A 48 -0.90 -10.22 -9.28
CA LEU A 48 -1.77 -9.57 -8.30
C LEU A 48 -0.90 -8.89 -7.25
N LEU A 49 -1.08 -7.59 -7.04
CA LEU A 49 -0.34 -6.86 -6.01
C LEU A 49 -1.03 -7.00 -4.66
N ILE A 50 -0.27 -7.32 -3.62
CA ILE A 50 -0.78 -7.53 -2.27
C ILE A 50 -0.02 -6.62 -1.34
N GLY A 51 -0.74 -5.86 -0.53
CA GLY A 51 -0.15 -5.00 0.50
C GLY A 51 -1.10 -4.80 1.67
N HIS A 52 -0.55 -4.36 2.80
CA HIS A 52 -1.34 -4.12 4.01
C HIS A 52 -1.76 -2.67 4.12
N ASN A 53 -3.07 -2.41 4.17
CA ASN A 53 -3.65 -1.06 4.07
C ASN A 53 -3.30 -0.35 2.74
N ILE A 54 -2.91 -1.12 1.73
CA ILE A 54 -2.36 -0.63 0.46
C ILE A 54 -3.34 0.26 -0.29
N ARG A 55 -4.65 0.01 -0.16
CA ARG A 55 -5.68 0.81 -0.83
C ARG A 55 -5.75 2.24 -0.29
N ARG A 56 -5.43 2.45 0.99
CA ARG A 56 -5.48 3.77 1.63
C ARG A 56 -4.13 4.48 1.69
N PHE A 57 -3.03 3.76 1.49
CA PHE A 57 -1.69 4.30 1.70
C PHE A 57 -0.82 4.26 0.43
N ASP A 58 -0.37 3.08 0.01
CA ASP A 58 0.58 2.95 -1.10
C ASP A 58 -0.05 3.22 -2.46
N CYS A 59 -1.24 2.66 -2.73
CA CYS A 59 -1.90 2.82 -4.02
C CYS A 59 -2.22 4.28 -4.37
N PRO A 60 -2.73 5.15 -3.46
CA PRO A 60 -2.91 6.56 -3.76
C PRO A 60 -1.60 7.31 -4.05
N LEU A 61 -0.49 6.94 -3.38
CA LEU A 61 0.82 7.53 -3.67
C LEU A 61 1.33 7.08 -5.03
N LEU A 62 1.28 5.77 -5.29
CA LEU A 62 1.69 5.16 -6.55
C LEU A 62 0.89 5.73 -7.73
N ALA A 63 -0.44 5.82 -7.61
CA ALA A 63 -1.31 6.40 -8.64
C ALA A 63 -0.88 7.83 -9.00
N ARG A 64 -0.64 8.69 -7.99
CA ARG A 64 -0.17 10.06 -8.23
C ARG A 64 1.16 10.09 -8.98
N CYS A 65 2.12 9.25 -8.60
CA CYS A 65 3.43 9.19 -9.27
C CYS A 65 3.31 8.65 -10.71
N LEU A 66 2.42 7.68 -10.95
CA LEU A 66 2.13 7.16 -12.28
C LEU A 66 1.48 8.22 -13.18
N ASP A 67 0.50 8.97 -12.64
CA ASP A 67 -0.22 10.02 -13.36
C ASP A 67 0.72 11.17 -13.75
N GLN A 68 1.60 11.59 -12.83
CA GLN A 68 2.62 12.61 -13.08
C GLN A 68 3.54 12.28 -14.28
N LEU A 69 3.76 10.99 -14.55
CA LEU A 69 4.67 10.53 -15.61
C LEU A 69 3.93 9.91 -16.80
N GLN A 70 2.60 9.99 -16.84
CA GLN A 70 1.73 9.33 -17.84
C GLN A 70 1.99 7.81 -17.96
N LEU A 71 2.31 7.14 -16.86
CA LEU A 71 2.62 5.70 -16.81
C LEU A 71 1.45 4.83 -16.34
N ARG A 72 0.32 5.44 -15.96
CA ARG A 72 -0.82 4.73 -15.35
C ARG A 72 -1.38 3.61 -16.22
N VAL A 73 -1.72 3.89 -17.47
CA VAL A 73 -2.27 2.90 -18.40
C VAL A 73 -1.32 1.71 -18.57
N LYS A 74 -0.01 1.99 -18.70
CA LYS A 74 1.02 0.95 -18.82
C LYS A 74 1.09 0.10 -17.56
N PHE A 75 1.05 0.71 -16.39
CA PHE A 75 1.04 0.00 -15.11
C PHE A 75 -0.20 -0.89 -14.97
N GLU A 76 -1.39 -0.38 -15.25
CA GLU A 76 -2.64 -1.13 -15.12
C GLU A 76 -2.72 -2.32 -16.08
N ALA A 77 -2.18 -2.18 -17.29
CA ALA A 77 -2.02 -3.29 -18.22
C ALA A 77 -1.03 -4.36 -17.72
N SER A 78 -0.14 -4.01 -16.79
CA SER A 78 0.95 -4.86 -16.27
C SER A 78 0.59 -5.57 -14.96
N VAL A 79 -0.62 -5.41 -14.43
CA VAL A 79 -1.10 -6.09 -13.22
C VAL A 79 -2.48 -6.71 -13.46
N SER A 80 -2.84 -7.71 -12.67
CA SER A 80 -4.20 -8.27 -12.67
C SER A 80 -5.12 -7.55 -11.67
N GLY A 81 -4.56 -6.77 -10.75
CA GLY A 81 -5.27 -5.98 -9.74
C GLY A 81 -4.44 -5.84 -8.46
N CYS A 82 -5.06 -5.31 -7.42
CA CYS A 82 -4.51 -5.16 -6.08
C CYS A 82 -5.45 -5.79 -5.04
N VAL A 83 -4.90 -6.26 -3.92
CA VAL A 83 -5.65 -6.71 -2.74
C VAL A 83 -5.10 -6.01 -1.51
N ASP A 84 -6.01 -5.42 -0.73
CA ASP A 84 -5.70 -4.86 0.57
C ASP A 84 -5.90 -5.91 1.66
N THR A 85 -4.82 -6.31 2.31
CA THR A 85 -4.87 -7.35 3.33
C THR A 85 -5.51 -6.87 4.64
N LEU A 86 -5.63 -5.57 4.89
CA LEU A 86 -6.25 -5.07 6.12
C LEU A 86 -7.76 -5.39 6.21
N PRO A 87 -8.62 -5.03 5.24
CA PRO A 87 -10.02 -5.44 5.26
C PRO A 87 -10.19 -6.95 5.06
N LEU A 88 -9.30 -7.60 4.30
CA LEU A 88 -9.31 -9.05 4.10
C LEU A 88 -9.08 -9.80 5.43
N THR A 89 -8.06 -9.41 6.19
CA THR A 89 -7.74 -10.04 7.50
C THR A 89 -8.84 -9.79 8.53
N ARG A 90 -9.46 -8.60 8.52
CA ARG A 90 -10.64 -8.32 9.34
C ARG A 90 -11.80 -9.26 9.08
N GLU A 91 -12.03 -9.61 7.82
CA GLU A 91 -13.06 -10.59 7.48
C GLU A 91 -12.69 -12.00 7.96
N LEU A 92 -11.46 -12.44 7.67
CA LEU A 92 -11.01 -13.79 8.00
C LEU A 92 -10.94 -14.07 9.51
N LEU A 93 -10.61 -13.05 10.30
CA LEU A 93 -10.35 -13.19 11.73
C LEU A 93 -11.38 -12.46 12.59
N LYS A 94 -12.54 -12.12 12.02
CA LYS A 94 -13.62 -11.40 12.72
C LYS A 94 -14.03 -12.07 14.04
N ASP A 95 -13.97 -13.40 14.09
CA ASP A 95 -14.41 -14.20 15.24
C ASP A 95 -13.26 -14.50 16.24
N ARG A 96 -12.04 -13.99 15.99
CA ARG A 96 -10.86 -14.26 16.84
C ARG A 96 -10.65 -13.24 17.97
N GLY A 97 -11.50 -12.22 18.10
CA GLY A 97 -11.41 -11.25 19.20
C GLY A 97 -10.14 -10.39 19.19
N LEU A 98 -9.49 -10.20 18.03
CA LEU A 98 -8.26 -9.40 17.92
C LEU A 98 -8.53 -7.91 18.18
N ARG A 99 -7.70 -7.29 19.01
CA ARG A 99 -7.81 -5.85 19.35
C ARG A 99 -7.32 -4.92 18.25
N SER A 100 -6.39 -5.39 17.42
CA SER A 100 -5.78 -4.62 16.34
C SER A 100 -5.49 -5.51 15.13
N PHE A 101 -5.65 -4.91 13.94
CA PHE A 101 -5.36 -5.55 12.66
C PHE A 101 -4.16 -4.91 11.97
N GLY A 102 -3.35 -4.12 12.70
CA GLY A 102 -2.07 -3.66 12.16
C GLY A 102 -1.14 -4.84 11.90
N GLN A 103 -0.35 -4.76 10.83
CA GLN A 103 0.53 -5.86 10.39
C GLN A 103 1.42 -6.40 11.51
N GLU A 104 2.06 -5.52 12.30
CA GLU A 104 2.87 -5.91 13.45
C GLU A 104 2.09 -6.74 14.47
N ASN A 105 0.86 -6.33 14.78
CA ASN A 105 0.01 -7.08 15.69
C ASN A 105 -0.38 -8.43 15.08
N LEU A 106 -0.78 -8.47 13.81
CA LEU A 106 -1.14 -9.72 13.14
C LEU A 106 0.02 -10.71 13.07
N VAL A 107 1.23 -10.23 12.77
CA VAL A 107 2.44 -11.06 12.75
C VAL A 107 2.74 -11.59 14.15
N ARG A 108 2.67 -10.75 15.18
CA ARG A 108 2.89 -11.19 16.57
C ARG A 108 1.86 -12.22 17.02
N GLU A 109 0.57 -11.95 16.82
CA GLU A 109 -0.53 -12.79 17.31
C GLU A 109 -0.64 -14.12 16.54
N LEU A 110 -0.31 -14.15 15.24
CA LEU A 110 -0.49 -15.34 14.40
C LEU A 110 0.80 -16.12 14.14
N LEU A 111 1.95 -15.45 14.14
CA LEU A 111 3.26 -16.08 13.86
C LEU A 111 4.14 -16.16 15.12
N GLY A 112 3.78 -15.49 16.22
CA GLY A 112 4.53 -15.54 17.47
C GLY A 112 5.88 -14.81 17.41
N VAL A 113 6.13 -14.00 16.38
CA VAL A 113 7.39 -13.30 16.16
C VAL A 113 7.20 -11.79 16.09
N ASN A 114 8.25 -11.05 16.45
CA ASN A 114 8.37 -9.62 16.13
C ASN A 114 9.34 -9.47 14.96
N TYR A 115 9.21 -8.39 14.19
CA TYR A 115 10.13 -8.06 13.10
C TYR A 115 10.43 -6.56 13.12
N LYS A 116 11.43 -6.15 12.35
CA LYS A 116 11.79 -4.74 12.20
C LYS A 116 10.75 -4.05 11.30
N ALA A 117 9.65 -3.60 11.90
CA ALA A 117 8.64 -2.83 11.22
C ALA A 117 9.21 -1.50 10.69
N HIS A 118 8.58 -0.97 9.65
CA HIS A 118 8.96 0.30 8.99
C HIS A 118 10.24 0.23 8.15
N ASP A 119 10.72 -0.99 7.90
CA ASP A 119 11.63 -1.32 6.83
C ASP A 119 10.82 -1.99 5.73
N ALA A 120 10.73 -1.37 4.54
CA ALA A 120 9.82 -1.81 3.50
C ALA A 120 10.06 -3.27 3.05
N LEU A 121 11.31 -3.73 3.09
CA LEU A 121 11.63 -5.11 2.70
C LEU A 121 11.20 -6.11 3.79
N GLU A 122 11.44 -5.77 5.06
CA GLU A 122 11.00 -6.60 6.19
C GLU A 122 9.46 -6.60 6.32
N ASP A 123 8.80 -5.46 6.07
CA ASP A 123 7.35 -5.34 6.03
C ASP A 123 6.75 -6.29 4.97
N VAL A 124 7.34 -6.36 3.77
CA VAL A 124 6.85 -7.26 2.70
C VAL A 124 7.16 -8.73 3.01
N ARG A 125 8.31 -9.07 3.59
CA ARG A 125 8.65 -10.44 4.01
C ARG A 125 7.72 -10.96 5.11
N ALA A 126 7.45 -10.12 6.11
CA ALA A 126 6.51 -10.43 7.17
C ALA A 126 5.10 -10.60 6.62
N LEU A 127 4.68 -9.72 5.70
CA LEU A 127 3.38 -9.83 5.04
C LEU A 127 3.25 -11.11 4.20
N GLN A 128 4.30 -11.50 3.47
CA GLN A 128 4.32 -12.73 2.68
C GLN A 128 4.12 -13.96 3.57
N THR A 129 4.83 -14.01 4.69
CA THR A 129 4.72 -15.11 5.67
C THR A 129 3.32 -15.14 6.28
N LEU A 130 2.81 -13.98 6.70
CA LEU A 130 1.46 -13.83 7.24
C LEU A 130 0.39 -14.27 6.22
N TYR A 131 0.51 -13.86 4.96
CA TYR A 131 -0.42 -14.25 3.91
C TYR A 131 -0.41 -15.77 3.67
N GLY A 132 0.77 -16.39 3.76
CA GLY A 132 0.95 -17.84 3.67
C GLY A 132 0.26 -18.61 4.79
N VAL A 133 0.17 -18.06 6.01
CA VAL A 133 -0.57 -18.65 7.13
C VAL A 133 -2.07 -18.38 7.04
N LEU A 134 -2.47 -17.20 6.55
CA LEU A 134 -3.88 -16.84 6.41
C LEU A 134 -4.61 -17.67 5.35
N GLN A 135 -3.92 -18.06 4.28
CA GLN A 135 -4.44 -18.84 3.15
C GLN A 135 -5.87 -18.42 2.74
N PRO A 136 -6.09 -17.15 2.34
CA PRO A 136 -7.42 -16.67 1.98
C PRO A 136 -8.00 -17.48 0.81
N GLN A 137 -9.26 -17.87 0.94
CA GLN A 137 -9.99 -18.53 -0.14
C GLN A 137 -10.14 -17.60 -1.36
N PRO A 138 -10.12 -18.12 -2.60
CA PRO A 138 -10.24 -17.31 -3.82
C PRO A 138 -11.44 -16.34 -3.82
N GLU A 139 -12.56 -16.74 -3.22
CA GLU A 139 -13.78 -15.94 -3.13
C GLU A 139 -13.60 -14.72 -2.23
N VAL A 140 -12.80 -14.85 -1.16
CA VAL A 140 -12.42 -13.75 -0.27
C VAL A 140 -11.49 -12.80 -1.03
N ILE A 141 -10.45 -13.34 -1.68
CA ILE A 141 -9.51 -12.55 -2.50
C ILE A 141 -10.28 -11.73 -3.54
N ARG A 142 -11.21 -12.35 -4.26
CA ARG A 142 -12.02 -11.69 -5.30
C ARG A 142 -12.85 -10.53 -4.74
N ARG A 143 -13.41 -10.65 -3.54
CA ARG A 143 -14.22 -9.59 -2.90
C ARG A 143 -13.38 -8.39 -2.46
N HIS A 144 -12.12 -8.61 -2.08
CA HIS A 144 -11.20 -7.55 -1.65
C HIS A 144 -10.30 -7.03 -2.77
N LYS A 145 -10.39 -7.61 -3.97
CA LYS A 145 -9.66 -7.18 -5.16
C LYS A 145 -10.16 -5.82 -5.67
N PHE A 146 -9.25 -4.96 -6.08
CA PHE A 146 -9.54 -3.66 -6.69
C PHE A 146 -8.49 -3.31 -7.77
N THR A 147 -8.76 -2.27 -8.55
CA THR A 147 -7.80 -1.64 -9.48
C THR A 147 -7.61 -0.18 -9.11
N LEU A 148 -6.53 0.46 -9.58
CA LEU A 148 -6.31 1.89 -9.32
C LEU A 148 -7.46 2.75 -9.88
N ASP A 149 -8.03 2.38 -11.03
CA ASP A 149 -9.22 3.04 -11.58
C ASP A 149 -10.43 3.04 -10.65
N THR A 150 -10.73 1.91 -10.01
CA THR A 150 -11.86 1.81 -9.07
C THR A 150 -11.66 2.64 -7.78
N MET A 151 -10.47 3.18 -7.54
CA MET A 151 -10.21 4.05 -6.39
C MET A 151 -10.67 5.49 -6.64
N SER A 152 -10.52 6.00 -7.87
CA SER A 152 -10.85 7.38 -8.23
C SER A 152 -12.35 7.68 -8.04
N SER A 153 -13.20 6.68 -8.26
CA SER A 153 -14.66 6.81 -8.13
C SER A 153 -15.14 7.11 -6.71
N LYS A 154 -14.41 6.69 -5.66
CA LYS A 154 -14.81 6.98 -4.27
C LYS A 154 -14.50 8.42 -3.84
N LEU A 155 -13.42 9.02 -4.38
CA LEU A 155 -13.07 10.42 -4.09
C LEU A 155 -14.13 11.38 -4.65
N ALA A 156 -14.65 11.11 -5.85
CA ALA A 156 -15.73 11.87 -6.46
C ALA A 156 -17.03 11.81 -5.64
N VAL A 157 -17.39 10.64 -5.09
CA VAL A 157 -18.59 10.46 -4.27
C VAL A 157 -18.47 11.17 -2.91
N THR A 158 -17.29 11.22 -2.30
CA THR A 158 -17.06 12.00 -1.08
C THR A 158 -17.02 13.50 -1.32
N ALA A 159 -16.47 13.97 -2.46
CA ALA A 159 -16.50 15.37 -2.83
C ALA A 159 -17.92 15.88 -3.09
N ALA A 160 -18.76 15.08 -3.77
CA ALA A 160 -20.16 15.40 -3.99
C ALA A 160 -20.97 15.49 -2.68
N LYS A 161 -20.69 14.65 -1.68
CA LYS A 161 -21.35 14.71 -0.35
C LYS A 161 -20.97 15.95 0.47
N VAL A 162 -19.78 16.51 0.27
CA VAL A 162 -19.34 17.73 0.97
C VAL A 162 -19.98 18.98 0.35
N SER A 163 -20.24 18.97 -0.97
CA SER A 163 -20.85 20.10 -1.68
C SER A 163 -22.35 20.30 -1.42
N CYS A 164 -23.06 19.33 -0.85
CA CYS A 164 -24.53 19.40 -0.65
C CYS A 164 -24.98 19.84 0.75
N ARG A 165 -24.07 20.31 1.63
CA ARG A 165 -24.48 20.95 2.89
C ARG A 165 -24.72 22.44 2.65
N ASN A 166 -25.96 22.80 2.32
CA ASN A 166 -26.40 24.19 2.30
C ASN A 166 -26.26 24.83 3.70
N PRO A 167 -25.79 26.08 3.82
CA PRO A 167 -25.94 26.84 5.06
C PRO A 167 -27.41 27.20 5.24
N GLY A 168 -28.00 26.86 6.39
CA GLY A 168 -29.37 27.24 6.73
C GLY A 168 -29.52 28.75 6.90
N PRO A 169 -30.74 29.30 6.74
CA PRO A 169 -30.98 30.74 6.74
C PRO A 169 -30.84 31.34 8.14
N GLN A 170 -30.50 32.63 8.15
CA GLN A 170 -30.21 33.50 9.30
C GLN A 170 -31.42 33.72 10.20
#